data_AF-A0A3D1BR02-F1
#
_entry.id   AF-A0A3D1BR02-F1
#
_cell.length_a   1.000
_cell.length_b   1.000
_cell.length_c   1.000
_cell.angle_alpha   90.00
_cell.angle_beta   90.00
_cell.angle_gamma   90.00
#
_symmetry.space_group_name_H-M   'P 1'
#
loop_
_entity.id
_entity.type
_entity.pdbx_description
1 polymer ?
#
loop_
_entity_poly.entity_id
_entity_poly.type
_entity_poly.pdbx_seq_one_letter_code
_entity_poly.pdbx_strand_id
1 'polypeptide(L)' 'YMGYGMRTERYHYIEWYYWDAENNIPLDSVTCELYDHAIDPRENYNIAFKPENTDLIKQLNHQLEAGWRAARPNIER' A
#
# COMPACT_ATOMS: atom_id res chain seq x y z
N TYR A 1 15.17 5.83 2.36
CA TYR A 1 13.90 5.25 1.91
C TYR A 1 12.77 5.80 2.77
N MET A 2 11.56 5.86 2.22
CA MET A 2 10.33 6.17 2.95
C MET A 2 9.24 5.19 2.53
N GLY A 3 8.51 4.66 3.51
CA GLY A 3 7.41 3.72 3.31
C GLY A 3 6.06 4.42 3.42
N TYR A 4 5.19 4.19 2.45
CA TYR A 4 3.80 4.65 2.45
C TYR A 4 2.89 3.45 2.59
N GLY A 5 2.21 3.34 3.73
CA GLY A 5 1.37 2.19 4.09
C GLY A 5 -0.11 2.52 4.05
N MET A 6 -0.91 1.59 3.54
CA MET A 6 -2.36 1.59 3.64
C MET A 6 -2.84 0.23 4.14
N ARG A 7 -3.75 0.27 5.12
CA ARG A 7 -4.44 -0.92 5.62
C ARG A 7 -5.91 -0.86 5.23
N THR A 8 -6.34 -1.88 4.51
CA THR A 8 -7.75 -2.16 4.22
C THR A 8 -8.29 -3.15 5.25
N GLU A 9 -9.55 -3.57 5.11
CA GLU A 9 -10.10 -4.64 5.95
C GLU A 9 -9.29 -5.94 5.87
N ARG A 10 -8.78 -6.28 4.67
CA ARG A 10 -8.11 -7.57 4.42
C ARG A 10 -6.60 -7.45 4.20
N TYR A 11 -6.13 -6.36 3.63
CA TYR A 11 -4.73 -6.24 3.18
C TYR A 11 -4.00 -5.11 3.87
N HIS A 12 -2.72 -5.33 4.16
CA HIS A 12 -1.76 -4.27 4.44
C HIS A 12 -0.82 -4.15 3.24
N TYR A 13 -0.84 -2.98 2.61
CA TYR A 13 -0.07 -2.66 1.42
C TYR A 13 0.91 -1.54 1.74
N ILE A 14 2.17 -1.71 1.36
CA ILE A 14 3.24 -0.73 1.60
C ILE A 14 4.00 -0.51 0.30
N GLU A 15 4.22 0.74 -0.07
CA GLU A 15 5.13 1.13 -1.14
C GLU A 15 6.37 1.80 -0.57
N TRP A 16 7.53 1.40 -1.07
CA TRP A 16 8.82 1.92 -0.66
C TRP A 16 9.45 2.76 -1.76
N TYR A 17 9.86 3.96 -1.40
CA TYR A 17 10.47 4.93 -2.31
C TYR A 17 11.86 5.31 -1.85
N TYR A 18 12.74 5.64 -2.81
CA TYR A 18 13.90 6.46 -2.50
C TYR A 18 13.42 7.79 -1.90
N TRP A 19 14.22 8.36 -0.99
CA TRP A 19 13.79 9.53 -0.23
C TRP A 19 14.81 10.64 -0.34
N ASP A 20 14.35 11.81 -0.80
CA ASP A 20 15.11 13.05 -0.72
C ASP A 20 14.81 13.72 0.63
N ALA A 21 15.76 13.65 1.54
CA ALA A 21 15.63 14.22 2.88
C ALA A 21 15.73 15.75 2.91
N GLU A 22 16.37 16.37 1.91
CA GLU A 22 16.53 17.82 1.85
C GLU A 22 15.22 18.49 1.42
N ASN A 23 14.58 17.93 0.39
CA ASN A 23 13.33 18.44 -0.14
C ASN A 23 12.08 17.81 0.50
N ASN A 24 12.27 16.77 1.32
CA ASN A 24 11.20 16.05 2.01
C ASN A 24 10.15 15.49 1.02
N ILE A 25 10.63 14.88 -0.07
CA ILE A 25 9.81 14.30 -1.13
C ILE A 25 10.24 12.86 -1.48
N PRO A 26 9.29 12.01 -1.93
CA PRO A 26 9.63 10.72 -2.49
C PRO A 26 10.26 10.89 -3.88
N LEU A 27 11.19 10.00 -4.22
CA LEU A 27 11.80 9.87 -5.55
C LEU A 27 11.24 8.61 -6.23
N ASP A 28 12.07 7.83 -6.92
CA ASP A 28 11.64 6.63 -7.63
C ASP A 28 11.16 5.52 -6.68
N SER A 29 10.19 4.73 -7.16
CA SER A 29 9.71 3.53 -6.47
C SER A 29 10.82 2.46 -6.41
N VAL A 30 10.94 1.79 -5.27
CA VAL A 30 11.95 0.76 -5.02
C VAL A 30 11.32 -0.62 -5.06
N THR A 31 10.25 -0.80 -4.30
CA THR A 31 9.58 -2.08 -4.10
C THR A 31 8.22 -1.86 -3.43
N CYS A 32 7.42 -2.91 -3.32
CA CYS A 32 6.21 -2.91 -2.51
C CYS A 32 6.08 -4.20 -1.70
N GLU A 33 5.25 -4.14 -0.67
CA GLU A 33 4.91 -5.25 0.21
C GLU A 33 3.40 -5.38 0.28
N LEU A 34 2.93 -6.63 0.33
CA LEU A 34 1.51 -6.96 0.45
C LEU A 34 1.36 -8.11 1.42
N TYR A 35 0.50 -7.94 2.42
CA TYR A 35 0.16 -8.96 3.41
C TYR A 35 -1.36 -9.18 3.45
N ASP A 36 -1.80 -10.44 3.44
CA ASP A 36 -3.20 -10.82 3.56
C ASP A 36 -3.54 -11.18 5.01
N HIS A 37 -4.18 -10.26 5.71
CA HIS A 37 -4.53 -10.39 7.13
C HIS A 37 -5.55 -11.49 7.40
N ALA A 38 -6.33 -11.89 6.39
CA ALA A 38 -7.33 -12.94 6.57
C ALA A 38 -6.69 -14.30 6.82
N ILE A 39 -5.49 -14.55 6.28
CA ILE A 39 -4.80 -15.83 6.36
C ILE A 39 -3.43 -15.74 7.05
N ASP A 40 -2.85 -14.54 7.14
CA ASP A 40 -1.60 -14.26 7.82
C ASP A 40 -1.71 -12.98 8.69
N PRO A 41 -2.45 -13.04 9.82
CA PRO A 41 -2.70 -11.88 10.68
C PRO A 41 -1.43 -11.27 11.31
N ARG A 42 -0.31 -11.98 11.22
CA ARG A 42 0.99 -11.58 11.75
C ARG A 42 1.96 -11.10 10.67
N GLU A 43 1.52 -11.01 9.41
CA GLU A 43 2.28 -10.42 8.30
C GLU A 43 3.67 -11.07 8.09
N ASN A 44 3.74 -12.40 8.20
CA ASN A 44 4.98 -13.15 8.03
C ASN A 44 5.36 -13.35 6.55
N TYR A 45 4.39 -13.29 5.63
CA TYR A 45 4.56 -13.61 4.23
C TYR A 45 4.20 -12.45 3.33
N ASN A 46 5.21 -11.81 2.74
CA ASN A 46 5.02 -10.84 1.68
C ASN A 46 4.59 -11.57 0.39
N ILE A 47 3.40 -11.26 -0.12
CA ILE A 47 2.82 -11.86 -1.32
C ILE A 47 2.80 -10.91 -2.53
N ALA A 48 3.44 -9.74 -2.47
CA ALA A 48 3.36 -8.70 -3.50
C ALA A 48 3.79 -9.18 -4.90
N PHE A 49 4.84 -10.00 -4.97
CA PHE A 49 5.44 -10.45 -6.24
C PHE A 49 4.85 -11.76 -6.78
N LYS A 50 3.78 -12.26 -6.16
CA LYS A 50 3.08 -13.42 -6.71
C LYS A 50 2.29 -13.00 -7.96
N PRO A 51 2.43 -13.70 -9.11
CA PRO A 51 1.77 -13.29 -10.36
C PRO A 51 0.26 -13.07 -10.22
N GLU A 52 -0.41 -13.89 -9.40
CA GLU A 52 -1.85 -13.79 -9.13
C GLU A 52 -2.28 -12.49 -8.45
N ASN A 53 -1.35 -11.75 -7.83
CA ASN A 53 -1.63 -10.50 -7.12
C ASN A 53 -1.39 -9.26 -7.98
N THR A 54 -0.97 -9.39 -9.24
CA THR A 54 -0.61 -8.25 -10.10
C THR A 54 -1.71 -7.20 -10.19
N ASP A 55 -2.97 -7.63 -10.39
CA ASP A 55 -4.10 -6.69 -10.51
C ASP A 55 -4.52 -6.12 -9.15
N LEU A 56 -4.39 -6.91 -8.08
CA LEU A 56 -4.62 -6.45 -6.72
C LEU A 56 -3.63 -5.34 -6.33
N ILE A 57 -2.35 -5.49 -6.68
CA ILE A 57 -1.31 -4.48 -6.46
C ILE A 57 -1.66 -3.17 -7.16
N LYS A 58 -2.07 -3.22 -8.44
CA LYS A 58 -2.50 -2.02 -9.18
C LYS A 58 -3.69 -1.33 -8.51
N GLN A 59 -4.66 -2.11 -8.05
CA GLN A 59 -5.83 -1.57 -7.35
C GLN A 59 -5.43 -0.87 -6.04
N LEU A 60 -4.55 -1.51 -5.25
CA LEU A 60 -4.11 -0.97 -3.95
C LEU A 60 -3.21 0.24 -4.11
N ASN A 61 -2.34 0.26 -5.13
CA ASN A 61 -1.55 1.45 -5.52
C ASN A 61 -2.47 2.65 -5.82
N HIS A 62 -3.48 2.48 -6.68
CA HIS A 62 -4.42 3.58 -6.97
C HIS A 62 -5.16 4.09 -5.72
N GLN A 63 -5.51 3.19 -4.79
CA GLN A 63 -6.14 3.59 -3.52
C GLN A 63 -5.17 4.33 -2.59
N LEU A 64 -3.91 3.89 -2.51
CA LEU A 64 -2.87 4.55 -1.73
C LEU A 64 -2.59 5.96 -2.28
N GLU A 65 -2.49 6.12 -3.60
CA GLU A 65 -2.30 7.42 -4.27
C GLU A 65 -3.47 8.38 -4.04
N ALA A 66 -4.71 7.87 -4.05
CA ALA A 66 -5.90 8.69 -3.76
C ALA A 66 -5.90 9.22 -2.31
N GLY A 67 -5.19 8.53 -1.41
CA GLY A 67 -4.98 8.92 -0.03
C GLY A 67 -6.22 8.83 0.86
N TRP A 68 -6.04 9.03 2.16
CA TRP A 68 -7.09 8.84 3.18
C TRP A 68 -8.35 9.70 2.95
N ARG A 69 -8.24 10.82 2.25
CA ARG A 69 -9.39 11.71 1.97
C ARG A 69 -10.41 11.05 1.03
N ALA A 70 -9.95 10.20 0.11
CA ALA A 70 -10.81 9.42 -0.77
C ALA A 70 -11.50 8.24 -0.03
N ALA A 71 -10.97 7.83 1.12
CA ALA A 71 -11.51 6.74 1.94
C ALA A 71 -12.56 7.18 2.97
N ARG A 72 -12.99 8.45 2.93
CA ARG A 72 -14.02 8.94 3.86
C ARG A 72 -15.35 8.23 3.60
N PRO A 73 -16.07 7.81 4.65
CA PRO A 73 -17.38 7.20 4.48
C PRO A 73 -18.34 8.19 3.82
N ASN A 74 -19.13 7.71 2.87
CA ASN A 74 -20.18 8.51 2.27
C ASN A 74 -21.36 8.52 3.25
N ILE A 75 -21.47 9.61 4.03
CA ILE A 75 -22.57 9.79 4.97
C ILE A 75 -23.73 10.39 4.18
N GLU A 76 -24.51 9.56 3.50
CA GLU A 76 -25.87 9.94 3.13
C GLU A 76 -26.69 9.95 4.43
N ARG A 77 -27.30 11.11 4.74
CA ARG A 77 -28.19 11.30 5.89
C ARG A 77 -29.61 10.86 5.56
#